data_AF-A0A6I5C0W3-F1
#
_entry.id   AF-A0A6I5C0W3-F1
#
_cell.length_a   1.000
_cell.length_b   1.000
_cell.length_c   1.000
_cell.angle_alpha   90.00
_cell.angle_beta   90.00
_cell.angle_gamma   90.00
#
_symmetry.space_group_name_H-M   'P 1'
#
loop_
_entity.id
_entity.type
_entity.pdbx_description
1 polymer ?
#
loop_
_entity_poly.entity_id
_entity_poly.type
_entity_poly.pdbx_seq_one_letter_code
_entity_poly.pdbx_strand_id
1 'polypeptide(L)' 'MENTTIIDIAGRTVQDGEGILLTRTDLETIAPWLIDTLTPQDREDENSDRCQVLANLLQASANRYGTPAPSRATCICRG' A
#
# COMPACT_ATOMS: atom_id res chain seq x y z
N MET A 1 -7.13 6.34 -28.85
CA MET A 1 -6.51 6.33 -27.51
C MET A 1 -7.11 5.13 -26.80
N GLU A 2 -6.29 4.14 -26.47
CA GLU A 2 -6.77 3.00 -25.67
C GLU A 2 -7.10 3.51 -24.27
N ASN A 3 -8.34 3.33 -23.84
CA ASN A 3 -8.73 3.61 -22.46
C ASN A 3 -8.11 2.52 -21.58
N THR A 4 -6.94 2.80 -21.03
CA THR A 4 -6.35 1.95 -20.00
C THR A 4 -7.19 2.11 -18.73
N THR A 5 -8.08 1.15 -18.48
CA THR A 5 -8.84 1.08 -17.23
C THR A 5 -7.87 0.77 -16.09
N ILE A 6 -7.58 1.76 -15.26
CA ILE A 6 -6.79 1.57 -14.03
C ILE A 6 -7.74 1.11 -12.93
N ILE A 7 -7.46 -0.06 -12.36
CA ILE A 7 -8.20 -0.61 -11.22
C ILE A 7 -7.32 -0.44 -9.98
N ASP A 8 -7.80 0.26 -8.96
CA ASP A 8 -7.06 0.45 -7.71
C ASP A 8 -7.04 -0.82 -6.85
N ILE A 9 -6.35 -0.75 -5.72
CA ILE A 9 -6.23 -1.85 -4.76
C ILE A 9 -7.58 -2.32 -4.17
N ALA A 10 -8.64 -1.50 -4.28
CA ALA A 10 -10.00 -1.82 -3.83
C ALA A 10 -10.89 -2.31 -4.98
N GLY A 11 -10.34 -2.52 -6.18
CA GLY A 11 -11.11 -2.97 -7.33
C GLY A 11 -11.92 -1.86 -8.02
N ARG A 12 -11.65 -0.59 -7.70
CA ARG A 12 -12.38 0.56 -8.25
C ARG A 12 -11.70 1.05 -9.52
N THR A 13 -12.48 1.42 -10.51
CA THR A 13 -11.98 2.16 -11.67
C THR A 13 -11.58 3.57 -11.24
N VAL A 14 -10.34 3.94 -11.49
CA VAL A 14 -9.81 5.28 -11.20
C VAL A 14 -9.82 6.09 -12.50
N GLN A 15 -10.28 7.34 -12.46
CA GLN A 15 -10.21 8.20 -13.64
C GLN A 15 -8.79 8.74 -13.83
N ASP A 16 -8.48 9.08 -15.08
CA ASP A 16 -7.20 9.74 -15.39
C ASP A 16 -7.10 11.07 -14.63
N GLY A 17 -5.96 11.30 -13.95
CA GLY A 17 -5.73 12.46 -13.10
C GLY A 17 -6.19 12.34 -11.63
N GLU A 18 -6.90 11.28 -11.23
CA GLU A 18 -7.32 11.08 -9.83
C GLU A 18 -6.27 10.36 -8.95
N GLY A 19 -5.21 9.81 -9.54
CA GLY A 19 -4.23 9.03 -8.81
C GLY A 19 -2.89 8.86 -9.52
N ILE A 20 -1.98 8.14 -8.84
CA ILE A 20 -0.66 7.77 -9.35
C ILE A 20 -0.65 6.27 -9.58
N LEU A 21 -0.23 5.84 -10.78
CA LEU A 21 0.01 4.43 -11.07
C LEU A 21 1.39 4.03 -10.54
N LEU A 22 1.43 3.08 -9.61
CA LEU A 22 2.68 2.47 -9.14
C LEU A 22 2.88 1.13 -9.84
N THR A 23 4.03 0.96 -10.49
CA THR A 23 4.42 -0.33 -11.04
C THR A 23 4.85 -1.29 -9.93
N ARG A 24 4.98 -2.58 -10.26
CA ARG A 24 5.56 -3.56 -9.35
C ARG A 24 6.94 -3.13 -8.82
N THR A 25 7.80 -2.61 -9.69
CA THR A 25 9.15 -2.19 -9.32
C THR A 25 9.13 -0.98 -8.39
N ASP A 26 8.20 -0.04 -8.59
CA ASP A 26 8.03 1.10 -7.67
C ASP A 26 7.64 0.59 -6.28
N LEU A 27 6.70 -0.34 -6.20
CA LEU A 27 6.25 -0.94 -4.94
C LEU A 27 7.37 -1.70 -4.23
N GLU A 28 8.12 -2.54 -4.96
CA GLU A 28 9.28 -3.25 -4.42
C GLU A 28 10.35 -2.29 -3.89
N THR A 29 10.48 -1.10 -4.49
CA THR A 29 11.44 -0.07 -4.08
C THR A 29 10.98 0.70 -2.83
N ILE A 30 9.72 1.13 -2.77
CA ILE A 30 9.23 2.00 -1.68
C ILE A 30 8.75 1.24 -0.45
N ALA A 31 8.28 0.00 -0.61
CA ALA A 31 7.67 -0.76 0.48
C ALA A 31 8.60 -0.95 1.70
N PRO A 32 9.91 -1.25 1.54
CA PRO A 32 10.82 -1.37 2.68
C PRO A 32 10.92 -0.06 3.49
N TRP A 33 11.02 1.08 2.80
CA TRP A 33 11.10 2.40 3.44
C TRP A 33 9.80 2.77 4.17
N LEU A 34 8.64 2.47 3.56
CA LEU A 34 7.34 2.70 4.19
C LEU A 34 7.16 1.85 5.46
N ILE A 35 7.57 0.58 5.41
CA ILE A 35 7.56 -0.32 6.56
C ILE A 35 8.43 0.23 7.69
N ASP A 36 9.67 0.61 7.39
CA ASP A 36 10.63 1.15 8.36
C ASP A 36 10.15 2.47 8.98
N THR A 37 9.48 3.31 8.20
CA THR A 37 8.99 4.62 8.66
C THR A 37 7.75 4.49 9.54
N LEU A 38 6.80 3.63 9.18
CA LEU A 38 5.48 3.58 9.81
C LEU A 38 5.40 2.57 10.96
N THR A 39 6.01 1.38 10.82
CA THR A 39 5.92 0.30 11.84
C THR A 39 6.42 0.68 13.24
N PRO A 40 7.44 1.54 13.42
CA PRO A 40 7.90 1.94 14.74
C PRO A 40 6.98 2.93 15.48
N GLN A 41 5.99 3.51 14.80
CA GLN A 41 5.11 4.51 15.39
C GLN A 41 4.11 3.85 16.35
N ASP A 42 3.86 4.50 17.49
CA ASP A 42 2.78 4.10 18.41
C ASP A 42 1.42 4.32 17.74
N ARG A 43 0.45 3.45 17.99
CA ARG A 43 -0.87 3.59 17.37
C ARG A 43 -1.61 4.82 17.90
N GLU A 44 -1.90 5.77 17.02
CA GLU A 44 -2.70 6.96 17.29
C GLU A 44 -3.73 7.17 16.17
N ASP A 45 -4.82 7.88 16.44
CA ASP A 45 -5.87 8.12 15.44
C ASP A 45 -5.33 8.84 14.18
N GLU A 46 -4.29 9.67 14.33
CA GLU A 46 -3.71 10.42 13.21
C GLU A 46 -2.81 9.57 12.29
N ASN A 47 -2.26 8.47 12.80
CA ASN A 47 -1.41 7.56 12.02
C ASN A 47 -2.09 6.24 11.66
N SER A 48 -3.25 5.93 12.25
CA SER A 48 -4.05 4.74 11.92
C SER A 48 -4.41 4.68 10.44
N ASP A 49 -4.72 5.82 9.82
CA ASP A 49 -5.04 5.90 8.39
C ASP A 49 -3.81 5.57 7.53
N ARG A 50 -2.63 6.06 7.90
CA ARG A 50 -1.37 5.75 7.19
C ARG A 50 -1.00 4.28 7.33
N CYS A 51 -1.17 3.74 8.54
CA CYS A 51 -1.01 2.32 8.83
C CYS A 51 -1.98 1.46 8.00
N GLN A 52 -3.25 1.86 7.90
CA GLN A 52 -4.25 1.13 7.13
C GLN A 52 -3.97 1.19 5.62
N VAL A 53 -3.54 2.35 5.10
CA VAL A 53 -3.15 2.51 3.70
C VAL A 53 -1.95 1.62 3.37
N LEU A 54 -0.90 1.60 4.21
CA LEU A 54 0.24 0.72 3.97
C LEU A 54 -0.16 -0.76 4.04
N ALA A 55 -1.01 -1.15 4.98
CA ALA A 55 -1.48 -2.54 5.10
C ALA A 55 -2.22 -2.98 3.84
N ASN A 56 -3.12 -2.13 3.33
CA ASN A 56 -3.85 -2.38 2.10
C ASN A 56 -2.89 -2.45 0.89
N LEU A 57 -1.88 -1.57 0.82
CA LEU A 57 -0.88 -1.57 -0.23
C LEU A 57 -0.06 -2.86 -0.24
N LEU A 58 0.47 -3.28 0.91
CA LEU A 58 1.27 -4.50 1.03
C LEU A 58 0.44 -5.75 0.73
N GLN A 59 -0.81 -5.80 1.21
CA GLN A 59 -1.72 -6.91 0.92
C GLN A 59 -2.04 -7.01 -0.57
N ALA A 60 -2.36 -5.89 -1.22
CA ALA A 60 -2.63 -5.85 -2.65
C ALA A 60 -1.39 -6.25 -3.46
N SER A 61 -0.21 -5.76 -3.07
CA SER A 61 1.06 -6.11 -3.70
C SER A 61 1.37 -7.59 -3.57
N ALA A 62 1.11 -8.20 -2.41
CA ALA A 62 1.32 -9.62 -2.17
C ALA A 62 0.38 -10.46 -3.05
N ASN A 63 -0.91 -10.10 -3.07
CA ASN A 63 -1.93 -10.79 -3.86
C ASN A 63 -1.66 -10.70 -5.37
N ARG A 64 -1.20 -9.54 -5.85
CA ARG A 64 -1.07 -9.27 -7.29
C ARG A 64 0.29 -9.69 -7.87
N TYR A 65 1.35 -9.53 -7.09
CA TYR A 65 2.74 -9.66 -7.56
C TYR A 65 3.58 -10.70 -6.80
N GLY A 66 3.02 -11.33 -5.75
CA GLY A 66 3.74 -12.33 -4.94
C GLY A 66 4.81 -11.75 -4.02
N THR A 67 4.72 -10.44 -3.72
CA THR A 67 5.58 -9.80 -2.71
C THR A 67 5.24 -10.28 -1.30
N PRO A 68 6.11 -10.08 -0.30
CA PRO A 68 5.83 -10.47 1.08
C PRO A 68 4.54 -9.83 1.62
N ALA A 69 3.64 -10.66 2.17
CA ALA A 69 2.41 -10.19 2.79
C ALA A 69 2.68 -9.43 4.10
N PRO A 70 1.79 -8.51 4.51
CA PRO A 70 1.85 -7.94 5.84
C PRO A 70 1.69 -9.04 6.90
N SER A 71 2.38 -8.88 8.02
CA SER A 71 2.45 -9.82 9.14
C SER A 71 2.11 -9.09 10.44
N ARG A 72 1.93 -9.81 11.55
CA ARG A 72 1.80 -9.17 12.88
C ARG A 72 3.02 -8.36 13.29
N ALA A 73 4.22 -8.73 12.85
CA ALA A 73 5.44 -7.94 13.10
C ALA A 73 5.43 -6.63 12.29
N THR A 74 4.71 -6.63 11.17
CA THR A 74 4.33 -5.47 10.37
C THR A 74 2.89 -5.04 10.69
N CYS A 75 2.35 -5.29 11.90
CA CYS A 75 1.17 -4.53 12.35
C CYS A 75 1.66 -3.09 12.49
N ILE A 76 1.32 -2.28 11.50
CA ILE A 76 2.03 -1.08 11.05
C ILE A 76 2.00 0.05 12.09
N CYS A 77 1.26 -0.16 13.17
CA CYS A 77 1.21 0.68 14.36
C CYS A 77 1.31 -0.28 15.56
N ARG A 78 2.20 -0.02 16.53
CA ARG A 78 2.25 -0.83 17.77
C ARG A 78 1.09 -0.42 18.69
N GLY A 79 0.20 -1.36 19.02
CA GLY A 79 -0.96 -1.16 19.90
C GLY A 79 -2.30 -1.25 19.20
#